data_AF-A0A6P3Y9R9-F1
#
_entry.id   AF-A0A6P3Y9R9-F1
#
_cell.length_a   1.000
_cell.length_b   1.000
_cell.length_c   1.000
_cell.angle_alpha   90.00
_cell.angle_beta   90.00
_cell.angle_gamma   90.00
#
_symmetry.space_group_name_H-M   'P 1'
#
loop_
_entity.id
_entity.type
_entity.pdbx_description
1 polymer ?
#
loop_
_entity_poly.entity_id
_entity_poly.type
_entity_poly.pdbx_seq_one_letter_code
_entity_poly.pdbx_strand_id
1 'polypeptide(L)'
;CASKYGVVGFSQCLANFHYLSKVRVLTLCPGFTSTPLLNVTPDQMLDFVDFNVSNLKQLMKQPSDNVSRALLHLLRNAKNGTIWVSTENHPAYAVEIPHFSELAVA
;
A
#
# COMPACT_ATOMS: atom_id res chain seq x y z
N CYS A 1 -4.45 8.10 2.27
CA CYS A 1 -4.83 8.27 3.69
C CYS A 1 -3.59 8.37 4.58
N ALA A 2 -3.59 9.26 5.58
CA ALA A 2 -2.42 9.56 6.43
C ALA A 2 -1.90 8.36 7.22
N SER A 3 -2.79 7.57 7.83
CA SER A 3 -2.39 6.41 8.66
C SER A 3 -1.55 5.39 7.90
N LYS A 4 -1.92 5.08 6.66
CA LYS A 4 -1.18 4.13 5.81
C LYS A 4 0.13 4.71 5.30
N TYR A 5 0.18 6.01 5.00
CA TYR A 5 1.43 6.68 4.67
C TYR A 5 2.41 6.67 5.87
N GLY A 6 1.89 6.83 7.08
CA GLY A 6 2.67 6.67 8.32
C GLY A 6 3.29 5.28 8.45
N VAL A 7 2.55 4.21 8.11
CA VAL A 7 3.10 2.84 8.07
C VAL A 7 4.19 2.70 7.01
N VAL A 8 4.01 3.26 5.81
CA VAL A 8 5.06 3.23 4.77
C VAL A 8 6.35 3.88 5.28
N GLY A 9 6.25 5.10 5.84
CA GLY A 9 7.41 5.81 6.40
C GLY A 9 8.05 5.06 7.58
N PHE A 10 7.23 4.54 8.50
CA PHE A 10 7.71 3.73 9.62
C PHE A 10 8.47 2.47 9.16
N SER A 11 7.94 1.75 8.18
CA SER A 11 8.59 0.58 7.60
C SER A 11 9.93 0.91 6.93
N GLN A 12 10.02 2.06 6.24
CA GLN A 12 11.29 2.53 5.68
C GLN A 12 12.33 2.81 6.77
N CYS A 13 11.92 3.50 7.84
CA CYS A 13 12.80 3.76 8.98
C CYS A 13 13.30 2.46 9.63
N LEU A 14 12.43 1.48 9.83
CA LEU A 14 12.84 0.18 10.40
C LEU A 14 13.78 -0.60 9.48
N ALA A 15 13.55 -0.56 8.16
CA ALA A 15 14.39 -1.25 7.20
C ALA A 15 15.86 -0.81 7.27
N ASN A 16 16.13 0.45 7.63
CA ASN A 16 17.49 0.97 7.81
C ASN A 16 18.27 0.29 8.95
N PHE A 17 17.57 -0.30 9.93
CA PHE A 17 18.17 -1.00 11.06
C PHE A 17 18.36 -2.50 10.82
N HIS A 18 18.15 -2.98 9.59
CA HIS A 18 18.29 -4.41 9.26
C HIS A 18 19.67 -4.99 9.64
N TYR A 19 20.73 -4.19 9.58
CA TYR A 19 22.08 -4.63 9.97
C TYR A 19 22.17 -4.99 11.47
N LEU A 20 21.39 -4.33 12.33
CA LEU A 20 21.29 -4.61 13.77
C LEU A 20 20.26 -5.68 14.06
N SER A 21 19.03 -5.49 13.58
CA SER A 21 17.89 -6.34 13.95
C SER A 21 17.93 -7.72 13.30
N LYS A 22 18.62 -7.85 12.15
CA LYS A 22 18.53 -9.00 11.24
C LYS A 22 17.11 -9.31 10.78
N VAL A 23 16.19 -8.36 10.94
CA VAL A 23 14.79 -8.44 10.49
C VAL A 23 14.67 -7.72 9.16
N ARG A 24 14.29 -8.47 8.11
CA ARG A 24 13.94 -7.91 6.80
C ARG A 24 12.54 -7.29 6.86
N VAL A 25 12.42 -6.04 6.45
CA VAL A 25 11.16 -5.30 6.37
C VAL A 25 10.80 -5.07 4.90
N LEU A 26 9.56 -5.39 4.54
CA LEU A 26 9.01 -5.23 3.18
C LEU A 26 7.65 -4.53 3.28
N THR A 27 7.34 -3.67 2.32
CA THR A 27 6.05 -2.95 2.28
C THR A 27 5.29 -3.31 1.02
N LEU A 28 4.06 -3.80 1.19
CA LEU A 28 3.10 -4.01 0.10
C LEU A 28 1.96 -3.00 0.24
N CYS A 29 1.65 -2.31 -0.86
CA CYS A 29 0.58 -1.35 -0.98
C CYS A 29 -0.46 -1.86 -2.00
N PRO A 30 -1.49 -2.61 -1.55
CA PRO A 30 -2.57 -3.01 -2.43
C PRO A 30 -3.45 -1.81 -2.81
N GLY A 31 -3.86 -1.75 -4.07
CA GLY A 31 -4.98 -0.95 -4.54
C GLY A 31 -6.34 -1.53 -4.12
N PHE A 32 -7.42 -1.02 -4.70
CA PHE A 32 -8.77 -1.48 -4.39
C PHE A 32 -8.90 -2.98 -4.67
N THR A 33 -9.14 -3.76 -3.60
CA THR A 33 -9.16 -5.22 -3.65
C THR A 33 -10.48 -5.73 -3.14
N SER A 34 -11.11 -6.65 -3.86
CA SER A 34 -12.40 -7.27 -3.50
C SER A 34 -12.28 -8.07 -2.20
N THR A 35 -12.48 -7.38 -1.08
CA THR A 35 -12.42 -7.91 0.29
C THR A 35 -13.55 -7.31 1.12
N PRO A 36 -13.98 -7.96 2.22
CA PRO A 36 -15.00 -7.40 3.10
C PRO A 36 -14.65 -6.03 3.70
N LEU A 37 -13.37 -5.66 3.74
CA LEU A 37 -12.91 -4.35 4.24
C LEU A 37 -13.49 -3.17 3.44
N LEU A 38 -13.83 -3.37 2.16
CA LEU A 38 -14.45 -2.33 1.33
C LEU A 38 -15.98 -2.27 1.48
N ASN A 39 -16.59 -3.14 2.30
CA ASN A 39 -18.02 -3.10 2.57
C ASN A 39 -18.35 -2.05 3.66
N VAL A 40 -17.98 -0.80 3.38
CA VAL A 40 -18.20 0.34 4.29
C VAL A 40 -19.66 0.76 4.24
N THR A 41 -20.28 0.95 5.40
CA THR A 41 -21.62 1.52 5.53
C THR A 41 -21.54 3.02 5.81
N PRO A 42 -22.56 3.83 5.44
CA PRO A 42 -22.56 5.27 5.73
C PRO A 42 -22.33 5.61 7.20
N ASP A 43 -22.89 4.82 8.12
CA ASP A 43 -22.75 5.02 9.58
C ASP A 43 -21.32 4.83 10.11
N GLN A 44 -20.42 4.23 9.32
CA GLN A 44 -19.00 4.08 9.66
C GLN A 44 -18.17 5.28 9.21
N MET A 45 -18.78 6.24 8.51
CA MET A 45 -18.12 7.43 7.99
C MET A 45 -18.43 8.62 8.87
N LEU A 46 -17.54 9.62 8.84
CA LEU A 46 -17.79 10.87 9.54
C LEU A 46 -18.88 11.65 8.79
N ASP A 47 -19.76 12.32 9.50
CA ASP A 47 -20.95 12.98 8.93
C ASP A 47 -20.63 14.03 7.85
N PHE A 48 -19.41 14.59 7.86
CA PHE A 48 -18.94 15.55 6.85
C PHE A 48 -18.29 14.91 5.62
N VAL A 49 -18.10 13.60 5.62
CA VAL A 49 -17.53 12.85 4.51
C VAL A 49 -18.64 12.54 3.53
N ASP A 50 -18.75 13.36 2.47
CA ASP A 50 -19.64 13.09 1.33
C ASP A 50 -19.05 11.98 0.45
N PHE A 51 -19.05 10.77 0.99
CA PHE A 51 -18.55 9.60 0.32
C PHE A 51 -19.71 8.73 -0.10
N ASN A 52 -20.10 8.90 -1.35
CA ASN A 52 -21.09 8.01 -1.93
C ASN A 52 -20.48 6.61 -2.07
N VAL A 53 -21.03 5.63 -1.35
CA VAL A 53 -20.61 4.23 -1.41
C VAL A 53 -20.72 3.68 -2.85
N SER A 54 -21.53 4.30 -3.72
CA SER A 54 -21.55 3.98 -5.15
C SER A 54 -20.21 4.25 -5.85
N ASN A 55 -19.44 5.25 -5.41
CA ASN A 55 -18.13 5.58 -5.99
C ASN A 55 -17.14 4.41 -5.77
N LEU A 56 -17.25 3.69 -4.64
CA LEU A 56 -16.47 2.46 -4.42
C LEU A 56 -16.83 1.32 -5.36
N LYS A 57 -18.05 1.30 -5.89
CA LYS A 57 -18.50 0.29 -6.86
C LYS A 57 -17.98 0.56 -8.26
N GLN A 58 -17.69 1.83 -8.58
CA GLN A 58 -17.14 2.24 -9.87
C GLN A 58 -15.62 2.01 -9.98
N LEU A 59 -14.93 1.89 -8.84
CA LEU A 59 -13.50 1.60 -8.83
C LEU A 59 -13.24 0.19 -9.36
N MET A 60 -12.23 0.08 -10.23
CA MET A 60 -11.73 -1.22 -10.69
C MET A 60 -11.10 -1.96 -9.51
N LYS A 61 -11.75 -3.03 -9.07
CA LYS A 61 -11.28 -3.87 -7.96
C LYS A 61 -10.47 -5.03 -8.51
N GLN A 62 -9.30 -5.27 -7.94
CA GLN A 62 -8.53 -6.48 -8.21
C GLN A 62 -9.00 -7.65 -7.33
N PRO A 63 -8.86 -8.90 -7.77
CA PRO A 63 -9.06 -10.06 -6.92
C PRO A 63 -7.98 -10.15 -5.84
N SER A 64 -8.33 -10.69 -4.67
CA SER A 64 -7.37 -10.95 -3.59
C SER A 64 -6.22 -11.85 -4.01
N ASP A 65 -6.46 -12.77 -4.97
CA ASP A 65 -5.45 -13.63 -5.55
C ASP A 65 -4.28 -12.86 -6.19
N ASN A 66 -4.54 -11.71 -6.84
CA ASN A 66 -3.45 -10.89 -7.39
C ASN A 66 -2.54 -10.35 -6.28
N VAL A 67 -3.14 -9.87 -5.18
CA VAL A 67 -2.42 -9.37 -4.01
C VAL A 67 -1.65 -10.49 -3.31
N SER A 68 -2.23 -11.70 -3.25
CA SER A 68 -1.55 -12.90 -2.71
C SER A 68 -0.33 -13.28 -3.55
N ARG A 69 -0.45 -13.27 -4.88
CA ARG A 69 0.69 -13.51 -5.79
C ARG A 69 1.78 -12.45 -5.63
N ALA A 70 1.40 -11.18 -5.48
CA ALA A 70 2.33 -10.10 -5.18
C ALA A 70 3.06 -10.35 -3.86
N LEU A 71 2.34 -10.65 -2.77
CA LEU A 71 2.93 -10.95 -1.47
C LEU A 71 3.93 -12.11 -1.54
N LEU A 72 3.59 -13.20 -2.21
CA LEU A 72 4.50 -14.33 -2.40
C LEU A 72 5.76 -13.95 -3.17
N HIS A 73 5.63 -13.10 -4.20
CA HIS A 73 6.77 -12.58 -4.94
C HIS A 73 7.70 -11.75 -4.04
N LEU A 74 7.13 -10.87 -3.21
CA LEU A 74 7.89 -10.05 -2.26
C LEU A 74 8.64 -10.92 -1.25
N LEU A 75 7.94 -11.86 -0.61
CA LEU A 75 8.53 -12.72 0.40
C LEU A 75 9.73 -13.52 -0.15
N ARG A 76 9.64 -13.99 -1.40
CA ARG A 76 10.69 -14.77 -2.05
C ARG A 76 11.85 -13.92 -2.58
N ASN A 77 11.54 -12.78 -3.21
CA ASN A 77 12.51 -12.11 -4.09
C ASN A 77 12.84 -10.68 -3.70
N ALA A 78 11.99 -10.00 -2.91
CA ALA A 78 12.18 -8.59 -2.63
C ALA A 78 13.33 -8.34 -1.63
N LYS A 79 14.09 -7.28 -1.90
CA LYS A 79 15.16 -6.79 -1.03
C LYS A 79 14.56 -6.05 0.17
N ASN A 80 15.28 -6.07 1.29
CA ASN A 80 14.93 -5.30 2.48
C ASN A 80 14.69 -3.82 2.13
N GLY A 81 13.63 -3.23 2.70
CA GLY A 81 13.28 -1.84 2.52
C GLY A 81 12.52 -1.52 1.23
N THR A 82 12.29 -2.47 0.33
CA THR A 82 11.53 -2.18 -0.89
C THR A 82 10.04 -1.97 -0.62
N ILE A 83 9.45 -1.03 -1.36
CA ILE A 83 8.00 -0.74 -1.39
C ILE A 83 7.46 -1.25 -2.72
N TRP A 84 6.34 -1.97 -2.67
CA TRP A 84 5.68 -2.51 -3.85
C TRP A 84 4.22 -2.14 -3.89
N VAL A 85 3.72 -1.96 -5.10
CA VAL A 85 2.31 -1.70 -5.38
C VAL A 85 1.72 -2.90 -6.13
N SER A 86 0.52 -3.32 -5.73
CA SER A 86 -0.29 -4.31 -6.44
C SER A 86 -1.65 -3.69 -6.69
N THR A 87 -1.98 -3.38 -7.94
CA THR A 87 -3.22 -2.69 -8.29
C THR A 87 -3.74 -3.16 -9.65
N GLU A 88 -5.03 -2.95 -9.91
CA GLU A 88 -5.66 -3.14 -11.23
C GLU A 88 -5.46 -4.54 -11.84
N ASN A 89 -5.23 -5.55 -11.01
CA ASN A 89 -4.95 -6.92 -11.46
C ASN A 89 -3.71 -7.04 -12.37
N HIS A 90 -2.78 -6.09 -12.30
CA HIS A 90 -1.47 -6.13 -12.96
C HIS A 90 -0.42 -6.77 -12.05
N PRO A 91 0.71 -7.26 -12.62
CA PRO A 91 1.86 -7.67 -11.84
C PRO A 91 2.33 -6.56 -10.90
N ALA A 92 2.72 -6.93 -9.69
CA ALA A 92 3.22 -5.96 -8.73
C ALA A 92 4.53 -5.33 -9.22
N TYR A 93 4.71 -4.06 -8.89
CA TYR A 93 5.90 -3.29 -9.26
C TYR A 93 6.46 -2.56 -8.04
N ALA A 94 7.78 -2.39 -8.03
CA ALA A 94 8.47 -1.64 -6.99
C ALA A 94 8.34 -0.13 -7.23
N VAL A 95 8.30 0.64 -6.14
CA VAL A 95 8.28 2.10 -6.18
C VAL A 95 9.29 2.68 -5.20
N GLU A 96 9.73 3.89 -5.48
CA GLU A 96 10.60 4.66 -4.60
C GLU A 96 9.90 5.96 -4.20
N ILE A 97 10.14 6.39 -2.95
CA ILE A 97 9.67 7.70 -2.49
C ILE A 97 10.76 8.69 -2.88
N PRO A 98 10.45 9.73 -3.68
CA PRO A 98 11.45 10.71 -4.10
C PRO A 98 12.05 11.41 -2.88
N HIS A 99 13.34 11.71 -2.95
CA HIS A 99 13.99 12.48 -1.90
C HIS A 99 13.47 13.92 -1.92
N PHE A 100 13.30 14.56 -0.76
CA PHE A 100 12.67 15.89 -0.70
C PHE A 100 13.40 16.96 -1.53
N SER A 101 14.72 16.79 -1.75
CA SER A 101 15.49 17.69 -2.62
C SER A 101 15.06 17.64 -4.08
N GLU A 102 14.54 16.50 -4.54
CA GLU A 102 14.02 16.33 -5.91
C GLU A 102 12.65 17.00 -6.09
N LEU A 103 12.01 17.39 -4.99
CA LEU A 103 10.70 18.04 -4.97
C LEU A 103 10.79 19.56 -4.80
N ALA A 104 12.00 20.12 -4.74
CA ALA A 104 12.20 21.55 -4.58
C ALA A 104 11.66 22.33 -5.79
N VAL A 105 10.90 23.39 -5.53
CA VAL A 105 10.36 24.31 -6.54
C VAL A 105 11.12 25.64 -6.42
N ALA A 106 11.45 26.24 -7.56
CA ALA A 106 12.15 27.53 -7.66
C ALA A 106 11.31 28.70 -7.14
#